data_AF-A0A7X8KGH9-F1
#
_entry.id   AF-A0A7X8KGH9-F1
#
_cell.length_a   1.000
_cell.length_b   1.000
_cell.length_c   1.000
_cell.angle_alpha   90.00
_cell.angle_beta   90.00
_cell.angle_gamma   90.00
#
_symmetry.space_group_name_H-M   'P 1'
#
loop_
_entity.id
_entity.type
_entity.pdbx_description
1 polymer ?
#
loop_
_entity_poly.entity_id
_entity_poly.type
_entity_poly.pdbx_seq_one_letter_code
_entity_poly.pdbx_strand_id
1 'polypeptide(L)'
;MKRNKFLIISLLFIVFCFSGCNKKYDLFHSKSKWMKDFFAELKSGNYPNIYAISWWHENFDKTYLTINSSNRSLKTYQKLVNDDIFISNCSFVNKKLVPVSGKIYHSSFPDFFGTEDVVTSKRIDDFENLAEKEIAWAYFSNNWMDSLIFPKKSVDIISEKGKTPFIRLMFRSVFEENQEDPKYKMKDILNGEYDNAIIAWANEAKNCNANLLVEFGTEVNGIWFSWNGYYYGGGTTDGYGDPTYPDGPEIFRDSYRHIIDLCNQQGCDNITWFYHFDVNDDPEEWWNNPTFYYPGDAYIDWIGVSIYGPFQRGDDYVKPEELIKKAYQKMQNISTSKPYAILEFGVTEL
;
A
#
# COMPACT_ATOMS: atom_id res chain seq x y z
N MET A 1 -0.51 37.46 -81.69
CA MET A 1 -0.20 36.04 -81.39
C MET A 1 1.00 36.01 -80.43
N LYS A 2 0.88 36.28 -79.12
CA LYS A 2 0.34 35.44 -78.02
C LYS A 2 0.84 33.99 -78.12
N ARG A 3 2.07 33.69 -77.69
CA ARG A 3 2.55 33.31 -76.33
C ARG A 3 1.82 32.06 -75.79
N ASN A 4 2.43 30.89 -76.03
CA ASN A 4 2.05 29.61 -75.42
C ASN A 4 2.53 29.55 -73.96
N LYS A 5 1.59 29.19 -73.07
CA LYS A 5 1.79 28.96 -71.64
C LYS A 5 2.43 27.58 -71.45
N PHE A 6 3.59 27.52 -70.80
CA PHE A 6 4.06 26.30 -70.14
C PHE A 6 3.77 26.43 -68.64
N LEU A 7 3.08 25.43 -68.11
CA LEU A 7 2.73 25.24 -66.71
C LEU A 7 4.03 25.02 -65.92
N ILE A 8 4.29 25.85 -64.90
CA ILE A 8 5.32 25.58 -63.89
C ILE A 8 4.65 24.80 -62.76
N ILE A 9 4.91 23.49 -62.70
CA ILE A 9 4.59 22.67 -61.53
C ILE A 9 5.75 22.86 -60.55
N SER A 10 5.49 23.57 -59.44
CA SER A 10 6.43 23.66 -58.34
C SER A 10 6.33 22.38 -57.50
N LEU A 11 7.29 21.46 -57.65
CA LEU A 11 7.49 20.38 -56.69
C LEU A 11 8.08 20.98 -55.40
N LEU A 12 7.25 21.13 -54.37
CA LEU A 12 7.70 21.32 -53.00
C LEU A 12 8.33 20.01 -52.51
N PHE A 13 9.67 19.95 -52.51
CA PHE A 13 10.40 18.96 -51.73
C PHE A 13 10.27 19.35 -50.25
N ILE A 14 9.33 18.72 -49.54
CA ILE A 14 9.33 18.72 -48.08
C ILE A 14 10.45 17.78 -47.66
N VAL A 15 11.61 18.37 -47.33
CA VAL A 15 12.64 17.68 -46.55
C VAL A 15 12.04 17.47 -45.16
N PHE A 16 11.57 16.25 -44.89
CA PHE A 16 11.33 15.82 -43.52
C PHE A 16 12.69 15.80 -42.81
N CYS A 17 13.01 16.87 -42.10
CA CYS A 17 13.97 16.80 -41.02
C CYS A 17 13.40 15.81 -40.00
N PHE A 18 13.89 14.57 -40.04
CA PHE A 18 13.89 13.73 -38.86
C PHE A 18 14.81 14.41 -37.85
N SER A 19 14.28 15.41 -37.15
CA SER A 19 14.80 15.82 -35.86
C SER A 19 14.68 14.58 -34.99
N GLY A 20 15.80 13.87 -34.84
CA GLY A 20 15.92 12.80 -33.87
C GLY A 20 15.36 13.32 -32.56
N CYS A 21 14.31 12.67 -32.08
CA CYS A 21 13.84 12.86 -30.73
C CYS A 21 14.95 12.29 -29.85
N ASN A 22 15.99 13.08 -29.60
CA ASN A 22 16.95 12.82 -28.55
C ASN A 22 16.11 12.82 -27.28
N LYS A 23 15.76 11.63 -26.78
CA LYS A 23 15.33 11.45 -25.40
C LYS A 23 16.39 12.16 -24.56
N LYS A 24 16.08 13.36 -24.07
CA LYS A 24 16.89 13.99 -23.03
C LYS A 24 16.71 13.07 -21.84
N TYR A 25 17.66 12.16 -21.65
CA TYR A 25 17.75 11.39 -20.43
C TYR A 25 17.93 12.42 -19.31
N ASP A 26 16.94 12.53 -18.42
CA ASP A 26 17.13 13.26 -17.20
C ASP A 26 18.14 12.46 -16.35
N LEU A 27 19.40 12.89 -16.39
CA LEU A 27 20.47 12.26 -15.63
C LEU A 27 20.30 12.49 -14.12
N PHE A 28 19.47 13.46 -13.72
CA PHE A 28 19.24 13.86 -12.34
C PHE A 28 18.01 13.16 -11.75
N HIS A 29 16.97 12.90 -12.53
CA HIS A 29 15.76 12.21 -12.09
C HIS A 29 15.59 10.87 -12.82
N SER A 30 15.89 9.77 -12.11
CA SER A 30 15.69 8.39 -12.58
C SER A 30 15.20 7.54 -11.42
N LYS A 31 14.49 6.43 -11.70
CA LYS A 31 14.08 5.45 -10.68
C LYS A 31 15.25 5.00 -9.80
N SER A 32 16.39 4.69 -10.41
CA SER A 32 17.64 4.35 -9.72
C SER A 32 18.15 5.45 -8.78
N LYS A 33 18.04 6.73 -9.16
CA LYS A 33 18.43 7.85 -8.28
C LYS A 33 17.43 8.01 -7.14
N TRP A 34 16.13 7.97 -7.44
CA TRP A 34 15.06 8.04 -6.45
C TRP A 34 15.20 6.93 -5.39
N MET A 35 15.43 5.68 -5.80
CA MET A 35 15.71 4.57 -4.87
C MET A 35 16.91 4.85 -3.97
N LYS A 36 18.02 5.36 -4.53
CA LYS A 36 19.22 5.66 -3.72
C LYS A 36 18.94 6.73 -2.68
N ASP A 37 18.19 7.76 -3.04
CA ASP A 37 17.83 8.85 -2.13
C ASP A 37 16.87 8.35 -1.05
N PHE A 38 15.86 7.56 -1.41
CA PHE A 38 14.92 6.94 -0.48
C PHE A 38 15.62 6.07 0.57
N PHE A 39 16.50 5.16 0.12
CA PHE A 39 17.23 4.27 1.02
C PHE A 39 18.32 5.00 1.82
N ALA A 40 18.90 6.08 1.30
CA ALA A 40 19.81 6.93 2.07
C ALA A 40 19.05 7.66 3.19
N GLU A 41 17.84 8.14 2.89
CA GLU A 41 16.99 8.86 3.83
C GLU A 41 16.51 7.95 4.98
N LEU A 42 16.10 6.72 4.68
CA LEU A 42 15.80 5.71 5.72
C LEU A 42 16.99 5.42 6.64
N LYS A 43 18.21 5.50 6.11
CA LYS A 43 19.46 5.27 6.85
C LYS A 43 20.02 6.48 7.55
N SER A 44 19.39 7.65 7.40
CA SER A 44 19.86 8.91 8.00
C SER A 44 19.86 8.91 9.53
N GLY A 45 19.03 8.06 10.15
CA GLY A 45 18.75 8.10 11.59
C GLY A 45 17.66 9.09 12.01
N ASN A 46 17.06 9.83 11.06
CA ASN A 46 16.00 10.80 11.33
C ASN A 46 14.64 10.16 11.67
N TYR A 47 14.45 8.88 11.33
CA TYR A 47 13.16 8.18 11.45
C TYR A 47 13.27 6.91 12.31
N PRO A 48 13.65 7.02 13.60
CA PRO A 48 13.98 5.87 14.44
C PRO A 48 12.80 4.92 14.70
N ASN A 49 11.57 5.33 14.43
CA ASN A 49 10.36 4.52 14.60
C ASN A 49 9.91 3.78 13.32
N ILE A 50 10.58 3.95 12.18
CA ILE A 50 10.28 3.18 10.96
C ILE A 50 11.04 1.86 10.99
N TYR A 51 10.29 0.75 11.06
CA TYR A 51 10.84 -0.60 11.21
C TYR A 51 10.50 -1.54 10.06
N ALA A 52 9.79 -1.08 9.03
CA ALA A 52 9.49 -1.89 7.87
C ALA A 52 9.27 -1.06 6.61
N ILE A 53 9.61 -1.67 5.47
CA ILE A 53 9.31 -1.17 4.14
C ILE A 53 8.77 -2.30 3.28
N SER A 54 7.82 -2.00 2.41
CA SER A 54 7.23 -2.97 1.48
C SER A 54 7.13 -2.37 0.09
N TRP A 55 7.98 -2.83 -0.83
CA TRP A 55 7.98 -2.35 -2.21
C TRP A 55 6.74 -2.88 -2.94
N TRP A 56 5.99 -2.00 -3.58
CA TRP A 56 4.85 -2.38 -4.42
C TRP A 56 5.36 -2.86 -5.78
N HIS A 57 5.56 -4.17 -5.95
CA HIS A 57 6.09 -4.75 -7.19
C HIS A 57 4.93 -5.19 -8.08
N GLU A 58 4.51 -4.34 -9.00
CA GLU A 58 3.51 -4.71 -10.02
C GLU A 58 3.73 -3.97 -11.34
N ASN A 59 3.02 -4.42 -12.38
CA ASN A 59 2.90 -3.72 -13.65
C ASN A 59 1.62 -4.08 -14.42
N PHE A 60 0.55 -4.48 -13.74
CA PHE A 60 -0.69 -4.91 -14.39
C PHE A 60 -1.45 -3.72 -15.03
N ASP A 61 -1.16 -2.49 -14.62
CA ASP A 61 -1.70 -1.24 -15.12
C ASP A 61 -0.69 -0.40 -15.95
N LYS A 62 0.52 -0.96 -16.18
CA LYS A 62 1.64 -0.34 -16.92
C LYS A 62 2.29 0.87 -16.21
N THR A 63 2.25 0.91 -14.88
CA THR A 63 2.96 1.92 -14.06
C THR A 63 4.48 1.76 -14.06
N TYR A 64 5.02 0.61 -14.46
CA TYR A 64 6.45 0.28 -14.36
C TYR A 64 6.98 0.33 -12.92
N LEU A 65 6.17 -0.03 -11.92
CA LEU A 65 6.59 -0.09 -10.52
C LEU A 65 7.53 -1.27 -10.22
N THR A 66 7.57 -2.30 -11.06
CA THR A 66 8.51 -3.43 -10.90
C THR A 66 9.98 -3.00 -10.76
N ILE A 67 10.71 -3.70 -9.89
CA ILE A 67 12.14 -3.43 -9.65
C ILE A 67 13.00 -3.69 -10.89
N ASN A 68 12.53 -4.53 -11.81
CA ASN A 68 13.19 -4.90 -13.07
C ASN A 68 12.65 -4.13 -14.30
N SER A 69 11.99 -2.98 -14.11
CA SER A 69 11.59 -2.06 -15.19
C SER A 69 12.77 -1.60 -16.06
N SER A 70 14.00 -1.64 -15.52
CA SER A 70 15.25 -1.53 -16.26
C SER A 70 16.40 -2.26 -15.55
N ASN A 71 17.45 -2.64 -16.30
CA ASN A 71 18.67 -3.23 -15.72
C ASN A 71 19.33 -2.34 -14.66
N ARG A 72 19.18 -1.01 -14.79
CA ARG A 72 19.73 -0.05 -13.84
C ARG A 72 18.92 -0.04 -12.54
N SER A 73 17.59 -0.05 -12.62
CA SER A 73 16.69 -0.12 -11.47
C SER A 73 16.91 -1.43 -10.70
N LEU A 74 16.98 -2.56 -11.39
CA LEU A 74 17.18 -3.88 -10.77
C LEU A 74 18.48 -3.93 -9.95
N LYS A 75 19.62 -3.63 -10.59
CA LYS A 75 20.93 -3.61 -9.92
C LYS A 75 21.00 -2.61 -8.76
N THR A 76 20.24 -1.51 -8.86
CA THR A 76 20.18 -0.53 -7.78
C THR A 76 19.42 -1.10 -6.59
N TYR A 77 18.24 -1.66 -6.82
CA TYR A 77 17.43 -2.28 -5.77
C TYR A 77 18.19 -3.41 -5.07
N GLN A 78 18.72 -4.38 -5.84
CA GLN A 78 19.55 -5.49 -5.33
C GLN A 78 20.68 -5.00 -4.41
N LYS A 79 21.39 -3.94 -4.81
CA LYS A 79 22.46 -3.36 -3.99
C LYS A 79 21.94 -2.75 -2.69
N LEU A 80 20.79 -2.08 -2.73
CA LEU A 80 20.26 -1.33 -1.59
C LEU A 80 19.65 -2.25 -0.53
N VAL A 81 18.91 -3.28 -0.93
CA VAL A 81 18.25 -4.22 0.00
C VAL A 81 19.20 -5.26 0.61
N ASN A 82 20.41 -5.39 0.07
CA ASN A 82 21.47 -6.23 0.62
C ASN A 82 22.23 -5.60 1.80
N ASP A 83 21.91 -4.36 2.19
CA ASP A 83 22.43 -3.75 3.41
C ASP A 83 21.93 -4.52 4.65
N ASP A 84 22.80 -4.76 5.64
CA ASP A 84 22.52 -5.60 6.82
C ASP A 84 21.41 -5.05 7.73
N ILE A 85 21.04 -3.78 7.57
CA ILE A 85 19.87 -3.23 8.28
C ILE A 85 18.56 -3.87 7.80
N PHE A 86 18.50 -4.37 6.57
CA PHE A 86 17.30 -4.95 5.98
C PHE A 86 17.24 -6.45 6.27
N ILE A 87 16.26 -6.85 7.08
CA ILE A 87 16.07 -8.22 7.53
C ILE A 87 14.84 -8.85 6.91
N SER A 88 14.91 -10.16 6.68
CA SER A 88 13.88 -10.94 5.96
C SER A 88 13.14 -11.92 6.87
N ASN A 89 13.36 -11.87 8.18
CA ASN A 89 12.70 -12.75 9.14
C ASN A 89 12.00 -11.89 10.19
N CYS A 90 10.67 -11.99 10.25
CA CYS A 90 9.86 -11.35 11.28
C CYS A 90 10.22 -11.87 12.67
N SER A 91 10.31 -10.97 13.66
CA SER A 91 10.44 -11.34 15.07
C SER A 91 9.09 -11.20 15.77
N PHE A 92 8.70 -12.22 16.53
CA PHE A 92 7.44 -12.23 17.26
C PHE A 92 7.66 -12.44 18.76
N VAL A 93 6.92 -11.69 19.57
CA VAL A 93 6.82 -11.88 21.03
C VAL A 93 5.35 -12.02 21.36
N ASN A 94 4.97 -13.07 22.10
CA ASN A 94 3.56 -13.39 22.36
C ASN A 94 2.70 -13.37 21.08
N LYS A 95 3.23 -13.94 19.99
CA LYS A 95 2.63 -14.00 18.65
C LYS A 95 2.41 -12.65 17.93
N LYS A 96 2.84 -11.54 18.52
CA LYS A 96 2.77 -10.20 17.92
C LYS A 96 4.10 -9.81 17.29
N LEU A 97 4.07 -9.21 16.10
CA LEU A 97 5.26 -8.69 15.42
C LEU A 97 5.86 -7.56 16.27
N VAL A 98 7.17 -7.65 16.52
CA VAL A 98 7.90 -6.62 17.28
C VAL A 98 8.97 -5.95 16.42
N PRO A 99 9.24 -4.65 16.66
CA PRO A 99 10.38 -3.98 16.03
C PRO A 99 11.70 -4.61 16.49
N VAL A 100 12.70 -4.62 15.60
CA VAL A 100 14.07 -5.03 15.93
C VAL A 100 14.96 -3.79 15.87
N SER A 101 15.60 -3.46 17.00
CA SER A 101 16.41 -2.24 17.11
C SER A 101 17.50 -2.19 16.03
N GLY A 102 17.56 -1.07 15.32
CA GLY A 102 18.53 -0.84 14.24
C GLY A 102 18.29 -1.66 12.96
N LYS A 103 17.14 -2.33 12.84
CA LYS A 103 16.77 -3.14 11.66
C LYS A 103 15.44 -2.67 11.06
N ILE A 104 15.28 -2.93 9.77
CA ILE A 104 14.08 -2.67 8.99
C ILE A 104 13.67 -3.99 8.33
N TYR A 105 12.43 -4.43 8.52
CA TYR A 105 11.88 -5.54 7.77
C TYR A 105 11.77 -5.16 6.30
N HIS A 106 12.44 -5.92 5.43
CA HIS A 106 12.33 -5.80 3.99
C HIS A 106 11.19 -6.68 3.51
N SER A 107 10.24 -6.10 2.80
CA SER A 107 9.05 -6.79 2.33
C SER A 107 8.61 -6.31 0.94
N SER A 108 7.57 -6.93 0.39
CA SER A 108 6.97 -6.55 -0.89
C SER A 108 5.55 -7.08 -1.06
N PHE A 109 4.77 -6.40 -1.92
CA PHE A 109 3.73 -7.03 -2.73
C PHE A 109 4.40 -7.65 -3.97
N PRO A 110 4.53 -8.98 -4.08
CA PRO A 110 5.31 -9.63 -5.14
C PRO A 110 4.45 -9.93 -6.38
N ASP A 111 3.68 -8.95 -6.86
CA ASP A 111 2.75 -9.04 -7.99
C ASP A 111 1.75 -10.21 -7.85
N PHE A 112 0.83 -10.22 -6.88
CA PHE A 112 -0.23 -11.25 -6.84
C PHE A 112 -1.38 -11.01 -7.85
N PHE A 113 -1.05 -10.47 -9.03
CA PHE A 113 -1.95 -10.03 -10.10
C PHE A 113 -2.90 -8.90 -9.66
N GLY A 114 -3.70 -8.41 -10.63
CA GLY A 114 -4.51 -7.19 -10.47
C GLY A 114 -5.49 -7.23 -9.31
N THR A 115 -6.12 -8.36 -9.00
CA THR A 115 -7.02 -8.46 -7.83
C THR A 115 -6.30 -8.62 -6.50
N GLU A 116 -4.96 -8.73 -6.55
CA GLU A 116 -4.04 -8.84 -5.42
C GLU A 116 -4.24 -10.08 -4.53
N ASP A 117 -5.08 -11.02 -4.97
CA ASP A 117 -5.49 -12.22 -4.22
C ASP A 117 -5.03 -13.53 -4.90
N VAL A 118 -4.32 -13.45 -6.02
CA VAL A 118 -3.78 -14.62 -6.75
C VAL A 118 -2.41 -15.02 -6.19
N VAL A 119 -2.43 -15.44 -4.93
CA VAL A 119 -1.22 -15.82 -4.18
C VAL A 119 -0.65 -17.14 -4.69
N THR A 120 0.62 -17.12 -5.09
CA THR A 120 1.35 -18.32 -5.52
C THR A 120 2.79 -18.29 -5.01
N SER A 121 3.35 -19.47 -4.70
CA SER A 121 4.75 -19.61 -4.29
C SER A 121 5.71 -19.10 -5.37
N LYS A 122 5.39 -19.37 -6.64
CA LYS A 122 6.19 -18.93 -7.79
C LYS A 122 6.39 -17.41 -7.83
N ARG A 123 5.39 -16.62 -7.46
CA ARG A 123 5.49 -15.15 -7.51
C ARG A 123 6.39 -14.60 -6.41
N ILE A 124 6.33 -15.21 -5.22
CA ILE A 124 7.28 -14.94 -4.14
C ILE A 124 8.71 -15.29 -4.61
N ASP A 125 8.89 -16.49 -5.19
CA ASP A 125 10.17 -16.94 -5.73
C ASP A 125 10.71 -16.01 -6.83
N ASP A 126 9.86 -15.60 -7.77
CA ASP A 126 10.25 -14.71 -8.86
C ASP A 126 10.73 -13.35 -8.33
N PHE A 127 10.02 -12.78 -7.34
CA PHE A 127 10.43 -11.54 -6.70
C PHE A 127 11.76 -11.70 -5.95
N GLU A 128 11.90 -12.72 -5.09
CA GLU A 128 13.11 -12.94 -4.28
C GLU A 128 14.33 -13.24 -5.17
N ASN A 129 14.14 -13.99 -6.27
CA ASN A 129 15.18 -14.25 -7.26
C ASN A 129 15.63 -12.97 -7.98
N LEU A 130 14.70 -12.05 -8.30
CA LEU A 130 15.05 -10.75 -8.89
C LEU A 130 15.76 -9.86 -7.86
N ALA A 131 15.24 -9.79 -6.64
CA ALA A 131 15.79 -8.96 -5.58
C ALA A 131 17.13 -9.47 -5.05
N GLU A 132 17.46 -10.75 -5.28
CA GLU A 132 18.57 -11.47 -4.65
C GLU A 132 18.54 -11.33 -3.11
N LYS A 133 17.32 -11.24 -2.57
CA LYS A 133 17.05 -10.98 -1.16
C LYS A 133 15.66 -11.46 -0.82
N GLU A 134 15.57 -12.15 0.32
CA GLU A 134 14.30 -12.64 0.83
C GLU A 134 13.41 -11.50 1.39
N ILE A 135 12.10 -11.69 1.37
CA ILE A 135 11.11 -10.81 2.02
C ILE A 135 10.68 -11.35 3.39
N ALA A 136 10.34 -10.46 4.32
CA ALA A 136 9.87 -10.79 5.67
C ALA A 136 8.40 -11.21 5.67
N TRP A 137 7.58 -10.50 4.91
CA TRP A 137 6.19 -10.87 4.65
C TRP A 137 5.87 -10.79 3.17
N ALA A 138 4.78 -11.43 2.77
CA ALA A 138 4.17 -11.24 1.47
C ALA A 138 2.78 -10.62 1.66
N TYR A 139 2.60 -9.49 1.00
CA TYR A 139 1.41 -8.65 1.12
C TYR A 139 0.35 -9.09 0.10
N PHE A 140 -0.92 -9.30 0.50
CA PHE A 140 -2.02 -9.68 -0.42
C PHE A 140 -3.42 -9.23 0.05
N SER A 141 -4.38 -9.19 -0.87
CA SER A 141 -5.77 -8.82 -0.59
C SER A 141 -6.66 -10.02 -0.28
N ASN A 142 -7.51 -9.88 0.74
CA ASN A 142 -8.66 -10.73 1.01
C ASN A 142 -9.91 -9.94 0.69
N ASN A 143 -10.30 -10.00 -0.58
CA ASN A 143 -11.51 -9.35 -1.10
C ASN A 143 -12.76 -10.04 -0.52
N TRP A 144 -13.67 -9.26 0.05
CA TRP A 144 -14.94 -9.82 0.54
C TRP A 144 -15.80 -10.27 -0.63
N MET A 145 -15.91 -9.50 -1.72
CA MET A 145 -16.73 -9.74 -2.93
C MET A 145 -18.12 -10.32 -2.61
N ASP A 146 -18.20 -11.65 -2.50
CA ASP A 146 -19.41 -12.39 -2.15
C ASP A 146 -19.57 -12.65 -0.63
N SER A 147 -18.47 -12.91 0.08
CA SER A 147 -18.40 -13.22 1.51
C SER A 147 -17.00 -13.07 2.11
N LEU A 148 -16.90 -12.66 3.38
CA LEU A 148 -15.65 -12.74 4.16
C LEU A 148 -15.32 -14.20 4.51
N ILE A 149 -14.29 -14.76 3.87
CA ILE A 149 -13.75 -16.09 4.17
C ILE A 149 -12.26 -15.95 4.45
N PHE A 150 -11.77 -16.66 5.47
CA PHE A 150 -10.34 -16.67 5.80
C PHE A 150 -9.53 -17.24 4.62
N PRO A 151 -8.51 -16.53 4.12
CA PRO A 151 -7.80 -16.91 2.91
C PRO A 151 -6.76 -18.00 3.20
N LYS A 152 -7.20 -19.14 3.73
CA LYS A 152 -6.35 -20.23 4.23
C LYS A 152 -5.31 -20.67 3.21
N LYS A 153 -5.70 -20.85 1.95
CA LYS A 153 -4.78 -21.27 0.88
C LYS A 153 -3.65 -20.27 0.68
N SER A 154 -3.95 -18.96 0.67
CA SER A 154 -2.95 -17.91 0.52
C SER A 154 -2.01 -17.86 1.73
N VAL A 155 -2.58 -17.96 2.94
CA VAL A 155 -1.82 -18.04 4.20
C VAL A 155 -0.88 -19.23 4.22
N ASP A 156 -1.35 -20.42 3.83
CA ASP A 156 -0.56 -21.64 3.78
C ASP A 156 0.59 -21.50 2.76
N ILE A 157 0.32 -21.01 1.55
CA ILE A 157 1.36 -20.79 0.51
C ILE A 157 2.46 -19.87 1.01
N ILE A 158 2.11 -18.75 1.64
CA ILE A 158 3.09 -17.76 2.14
C ILE A 158 3.88 -18.36 3.31
N SER A 159 3.20 -19.05 4.22
CA SER A 159 3.82 -19.65 5.41
C SER A 159 4.75 -20.83 5.06
N GLU A 160 4.39 -21.66 4.08
CA GLU A 160 5.22 -22.75 3.57
C GLU A 160 6.51 -22.24 2.90
N LYS A 161 6.50 -21.00 2.40
CA LYS A 161 7.69 -20.29 1.92
C LYS A 161 8.54 -19.69 3.04
N GLY A 162 8.14 -19.85 4.31
CA GLY A 162 8.82 -19.28 5.47
C GLY A 162 8.61 -17.77 5.63
N LYS A 163 7.61 -17.19 4.95
CA LYS A 163 7.28 -15.77 5.00
C LYS A 163 6.08 -15.55 5.90
N THR A 164 5.93 -14.34 6.44
CA THR A 164 4.72 -13.99 7.21
C THR A 164 3.60 -13.54 6.25
N PRO A 165 2.36 -14.05 6.37
CA PRO A 165 1.21 -13.52 5.61
C PRO A 165 0.80 -12.13 6.10
N PHE A 166 0.67 -11.16 5.19
CA PHE A 166 0.02 -9.87 5.46
C PHE A 166 -1.28 -9.79 4.66
N ILE A 167 -2.41 -9.76 5.38
CA ILE A 167 -3.77 -9.81 4.84
C ILE A 167 -4.42 -8.42 4.86
N ARG A 168 -4.82 -7.89 3.70
CA ARG A 168 -5.76 -6.76 3.58
C ARG A 168 -7.20 -7.25 3.61
N LEU A 169 -7.96 -6.85 4.62
CA LEU A 169 -9.41 -7.04 4.63
C LEU A 169 -10.03 -5.95 3.76
N MET A 170 -10.29 -6.29 2.49
CA MET A 170 -10.85 -5.37 1.49
C MET A 170 -12.38 -5.48 1.51
N PHE A 171 -13.04 -4.57 2.22
CA PHE A 171 -14.49 -4.52 2.43
C PHE A 171 -15.25 -4.01 1.20
N ARG A 172 -15.12 -4.73 0.08
CA ARG A 172 -15.77 -4.42 -1.20
C ARG A 172 -16.53 -5.60 -1.75
N SER A 173 -17.64 -5.35 -2.44
CA SER A 173 -18.44 -6.33 -3.18
C SER A 173 -18.12 -6.35 -4.68
N VAL A 174 -17.45 -5.30 -5.15
CA VAL A 174 -17.02 -5.09 -6.54
C VAL A 174 -15.56 -4.64 -6.55
N PHE A 175 -14.84 -4.90 -7.64
CA PHE A 175 -13.41 -4.56 -7.70
C PHE A 175 -13.17 -3.11 -8.08
N GLU A 176 -14.11 -2.52 -8.83
CA GLU A 176 -14.06 -1.16 -9.34
C GLU A 176 -14.02 -0.12 -8.22
N GLU A 177 -13.10 0.84 -8.37
CA GLU A 177 -12.82 1.93 -7.45
C GLU A 177 -13.65 3.19 -7.75
N ASN A 178 -13.51 4.20 -6.88
CA ASN A 178 -14.11 5.54 -7.01
C ASN A 178 -15.65 5.54 -7.00
N GLN A 179 -16.23 4.62 -6.23
CA GLN A 179 -17.67 4.52 -6.04
C GLN A 179 -18.01 4.04 -4.64
N GLU A 180 -19.22 4.38 -4.19
CA GLU A 180 -19.80 3.72 -3.03
C GLU A 180 -19.98 2.23 -3.33
N ASP A 181 -19.76 1.37 -2.33
CA ASP A 181 -19.99 -0.05 -2.54
C ASP A 181 -21.48 -0.33 -2.75
N PRO A 182 -21.89 -1.11 -3.78
CA PRO A 182 -23.29 -1.35 -4.05
C PRO A 182 -23.98 -2.26 -3.02
N LYS A 183 -23.24 -2.99 -2.19
CA LYS A 183 -23.77 -4.00 -1.25
C LYS A 183 -23.32 -3.78 0.19
N TYR A 184 -22.03 -3.56 0.41
CA TYR A 184 -21.42 -3.54 1.74
C TYR A 184 -21.36 -2.13 2.33
N LYS A 185 -22.02 -1.90 3.47
CA LYS A 185 -21.96 -0.64 4.20
C LYS A 185 -21.26 -0.82 5.54
N MET A 186 -20.33 0.07 5.91
CA MET A 186 -19.63 -0.01 7.21
C MET A 186 -20.59 0.07 8.39
N LYS A 187 -21.73 0.77 8.25
CA LYS A 187 -22.80 0.78 9.26
C LYS A 187 -23.38 -0.62 9.53
N ASP A 188 -23.37 -1.52 8.54
CA ASP A 188 -23.85 -2.89 8.72
C ASP A 188 -22.87 -3.74 9.53
N ILE A 189 -21.56 -3.44 9.48
CA ILE A 189 -20.57 -4.01 10.40
C ILE A 189 -20.94 -3.64 11.84
N LEU A 190 -21.22 -2.36 12.08
CA LEU A 190 -21.58 -1.83 13.40
C LEU A 190 -22.93 -2.36 13.92
N ASN A 191 -23.87 -2.65 13.01
CA ASN A 191 -25.16 -3.25 13.35
C ASN A 191 -25.09 -4.77 13.56
N GLY A 192 -23.90 -5.37 13.40
CA GLY A 192 -23.65 -6.79 13.64
C GLY A 192 -24.04 -7.71 12.49
N GLU A 193 -24.35 -7.19 11.30
CA GLU A 193 -24.82 -8.00 10.17
C GLU A 193 -23.75 -8.98 9.66
N TYR A 194 -22.47 -8.61 9.83
CA TYR A 194 -21.32 -9.43 9.41
C TYR A 194 -20.63 -10.17 10.56
N ASP A 195 -21.15 -10.09 11.79
CA ASP A 195 -20.49 -10.67 12.98
C ASP A 195 -20.23 -12.15 12.83
N ASN A 196 -21.21 -12.91 12.31
CA ASN A 196 -21.05 -14.34 12.08
C ASN A 196 -19.93 -14.65 11.10
N ALA A 197 -19.78 -13.83 10.04
CA ALA A 197 -18.72 -14.01 9.05
C ALA A 197 -17.35 -13.63 9.63
N ILE A 198 -17.27 -12.54 10.39
CA ILE A 198 -16.04 -12.11 11.07
C ILE A 198 -15.62 -13.13 12.13
N ILE A 199 -16.56 -13.67 12.92
CA ILE A 199 -16.29 -14.73 13.90
C ILE A 199 -15.81 -16.01 13.22
N ALA A 200 -16.41 -16.41 12.09
CA ALA A 200 -15.95 -17.56 11.32
C ALA A 200 -14.51 -17.34 10.81
N TRP A 201 -14.24 -16.17 10.24
CA TRP A 201 -12.91 -15.77 9.80
C TRP A 201 -11.89 -15.80 10.93
N ALA A 202 -12.22 -15.23 12.10
CA ALA A 202 -11.36 -15.19 13.28
C ALA A 202 -11.05 -16.59 13.82
N ASN A 203 -12.04 -17.50 13.81
CA ASN A 203 -11.83 -18.88 14.23
C ASN A 203 -10.89 -19.62 13.29
N GLU A 204 -10.98 -19.40 11.97
CA GLU A 204 -10.00 -19.98 11.03
C GLU A 204 -8.62 -19.34 11.18
N ALA A 205 -8.54 -18.02 11.33
CA ALA A 205 -7.30 -17.29 11.57
C ALA A 205 -6.58 -17.77 12.83
N LYS A 206 -7.32 -17.98 13.93
CA LYS A 206 -6.78 -18.52 15.19
C LYS A 206 -6.21 -19.92 15.05
N ASN A 207 -6.85 -20.76 14.23
CA ASN A 207 -6.47 -22.16 14.06
C ASN A 207 -5.44 -22.36 12.94
N CYS A 208 -5.00 -21.29 12.28
CA CYS A 208 -3.90 -21.36 11.32
C CYS A 208 -2.56 -21.52 12.07
N ASN A 209 -1.60 -22.19 11.45
CA ASN A 209 -0.28 -22.42 12.06
C ASN A 209 0.70 -21.27 11.78
N ALA A 210 0.21 -20.02 11.76
CA ALA A 210 0.99 -18.84 11.44
C ALA A 210 0.65 -17.66 12.35
N ASN A 211 1.64 -16.80 12.59
CA ASN A 211 1.36 -15.43 13.01
C ASN A 211 0.95 -14.63 11.77
N LEU A 212 -0.02 -13.75 11.93
CA LEU A 212 -0.63 -13.00 10.83
C LEU A 212 -0.37 -11.51 11.02
N LEU A 213 -0.13 -10.79 9.93
CA LEU A 213 -0.27 -9.33 9.88
C LEU A 213 -1.58 -9.04 9.17
N VAL A 214 -2.41 -8.15 9.72
CA VAL A 214 -3.74 -7.89 9.18
C VAL A 214 -4.04 -6.40 9.27
N GLU A 215 -4.67 -5.86 8.22
CA GLU A 215 -5.30 -4.55 8.26
C GLU A 215 -6.74 -4.62 7.75
N PHE A 216 -7.54 -3.64 8.16
CA PHE A 216 -8.87 -3.38 7.61
C PHE A 216 -8.89 -1.99 6.99
N GLY A 217 -9.41 -1.92 5.77
CA GLY A 217 -9.62 -0.68 5.04
C GLY A 217 -8.33 0.08 4.74
N THR A 218 -7.61 -0.43 3.74
CA THR A 218 -6.38 0.18 3.22
C THR A 218 -6.60 1.62 2.78
N GLU A 219 -5.61 2.47 3.07
CA GLU A 219 -5.58 3.87 2.62
C GLU A 219 -6.88 4.62 2.92
N VAL A 220 -7.35 4.51 4.16
CA VAL A 220 -8.69 4.96 4.57
C VAL A 220 -8.99 6.44 4.27
N ASN A 221 -7.97 7.28 4.16
CA ASN A 221 -8.08 8.70 3.82
C ASN A 221 -8.06 8.97 2.30
N GLY A 222 -8.18 7.94 1.47
CA GLY A 222 -8.34 8.03 0.01
C GLY A 222 -9.77 7.74 -0.45
N ILE A 223 -10.22 8.47 -1.47
CA ILE A 223 -11.58 8.36 -2.02
C ILE A 223 -11.79 7.12 -2.92
N TRP A 224 -10.70 6.50 -3.38
CA TRP A 224 -10.75 5.40 -4.36
C TRP A 224 -11.42 4.13 -3.84
N PHE A 225 -11.39 3.87 -2.52
CA PHE A 225 -12.09 2.73 -1.93
C PHE A 225 -13.39 3.14 -1.22
N SER A 226 -14.31 2.19 -1.07
CA SER A 226 -15.63 2.44 -0.50
C SER A 226 -15.69 2.43 1.03
N TRP A 227 -14.55 2.34 1.73
CA TRP A 227 -14.45 2.25 3.20
C TRP A 227 -13.77 3.48 3.81
N ASN A 228 -14.15 4.69 3.38
CA ASN A 228 -13.56 5.95 3.86
C ASN A 228 -14.62 6.89 4.46
N GLY A 229 -14.20 8.03 5.00
CA GLY A 229 -15.13 8.99 5.59
C GLY A 229 -16.01 9.71 4.58
N TYR A 230 -15.57 9.87 3.32
CA TYR A 230 -16.32 10.56 2.26
C TYR A 230 -17.69 9.93 2.03
N TYR A 231 -17.75 8.60 1.93
CA TYR A 231 -19.01 7.88 1.69
C TYR A 231 -19.90 7.72 2.94
N TYR A 232 -19.43 8.11 4.14
CA TYR A 232 -20.10 7.84 5.41
C TYR A 232 -20.42 9.09 6.24
N GLY A 233 -20.47 10.26 5.60
CA GLY A 233 -20.91 11.52 6.24
C GLY A 233 -19.83 12.59 6.35
N GLY A 234 -18.59 12.27 5.95
CA GLY A 234 -17.46 13.19 5.96
C GLY A 234 -17.29 13.86 7.31
N GLY A 235 -17.32 15.19 7.32
CA GLY A 235 -17.20 16.03 8.51
C GLY A 235 -18.52 16.38 9.20
N THR A 236 -19.63 15.72 8.86
CA THR A 236 -20.86 15.78 9.67
C THR A 236 -20.53 15.31 11.09
N THR A 237 -21.22 15.82 12.10
CA THR A 237 -20.94 15.48 13.52
C THR A 237 -22.20 15.12 14.30
N ASP A 238 -23.39 15.20 13.70
CA ASP A 238 -24.66 14.95 14.38
C ASP A 238 -25.40 13.73 13.81
N GLY A 239 -24.76 12.96 12.93
CA GLY A 239 -25.34 11.80 12.26
C GLY A 239 -24.90 10.46 12.85
N TYR A 240 -23.82 10.41 13.63
CA TYR A 240 -23.33 9.19 14.28
C TYR A 240 -22.45 9.51 15.51
N GLY A 241 -22.45 8.63 16.50
CA GLY A 241 -21.43 8.63 17.56
C GLY A 241 -21.31 9.92 18.40
N ASP A 242 -20.09 10.44 18.48
CA ASP A 242 -19.72 11.60 19.31
C ASP A 242 -20.03 12.92 18.59
N PRO A 243 -20.86 13.81 19.17
CA PRO A 243 -21.25 15.06 18.53
C PRO A 243 -20.13 16.08 18.29
N THR A 244 -18.90 15.74 18.68
CA THR A 244 -17.69 16.55 18.50
C THR A 244 -16.67 15.92 17.56
N TYR A 245 -17.00 14.77 16.96
CA TYR A 245 -16.13 13.97 16.12
C TYR A 245 -16.72 13.83 14.71
N PRO A 246 -15.92 13.84 13.63
CA PRO A 246 -16.46 13.67 12.28
C PRO A 246 -17.01 12.25 12.05
N ASP A 247 -18.30 12.16 11.72
CA ASP A 247 -19.08 10.92 11.55
C ASP A 247 -18.39 9.92 10.61
N GLY A 248 -17.88 10.39 9.47
CA GLY A 248 -17.29 9.52 8.45
C GLY A 248 -16.08 8.74 9.01
N PRO A 249 -15.03 9.45 9.48
CA PRO A 249 -13.93 8.82 10.20
C PRO A 249 -14.34 8.03 11.44
N GLU A 250 -15.35 8.49 12.19
CA GLU A 250 -15.83 7.79 13.37
C GLU A 250 -16.40 6.41 13.05
N ILE A 251 -17.23 6.32 12.02
CA ILE A 251 -17.83 5.07 11.56
C ILE A 251 -16.75 4.07 11.19
N PHE A 252 -15.73 4.49 10.44
CA PHE A 252 -14.59 3.62 10.13
C PHE A 252 -13.87 3.15 11.38
N ARG A 253 -13.51 4.09 12.27
CA ARG A 253 -12.80 3.82 13.53
C ARG A 253 -13.52 2.75 14.33
N ASP A 254 -14.83 2.90 14.49
CA ASP A 254 -15.63 2.00 15.31
C ASP A 254 -15.93 0.67 14.60
N SER A 255 -16.07 0.65 13.27
CA SER A 255 -16.12 -0.60 12.50
C SER A 255 -14.85 -1.43 12.66
N TYR A 256 -13.68 -0.78 12.61
CA TYR A 256 -12.41 -1.48 12.78
C TYR A 256 -12.26 -2.02 14.22
N ARG A 257 -12.63 -1.22 15.23
CA ARG A 257 -12.67 -1.70 16.63
C ARG A 257 -13.57 -2.93 16.78
N HIS A 258 -14.76 -2.90 16.19
CA HIS A 258 -15.71 -4.02 16.25
C HIS A 258 -15.15 -5.30 15.64
N ILE A 259 -14.49 -5.23 14.47
CA ILE A 259 -13.81 -6.38 13.85
C ILE A 259 -12.74 -6.97 14.79
N ILE A 260 -11.89 -6.10 15.35
CA ILE A 260 -10.81 -6.51 16.27
C ILE A 260 -11.40 -7.12 17.54
N ASP A 261 -12.45 -6.53 18.11
CA ASP A 261 -13.11 -7.02 19.32
C ASP A 261 -13.72 -8.40 19.11
N LEU A 262 -14.38 -8.65 17.98
CA LEU A 262 -14.89 -9.97 17.63
C LEU A 262 -13.75 -11.00 17.52
N CYS A 263 -12.63 -10.64 16.89
CA CYS A 263 -11.46 -11.52 16.81
C CYS A 263 -10.87 -11.83 18.20
N ASN A 264 -10.73 -10.81 19.04
CA ASN A 264 -10.21 -10.94 20.41
C ASN A 264 -11.14 -11.79 21.29
N GLN A 265 -12.47 -11.64 21.16
CA GLN A 265 -13.46 -12.45 21.88
C GLN A 265 -13.35 -13.95 21.52
N GLN A 266 -12.93 -14.28 20.30
CA GLN A 266 -12.64 -15.68 19.91
C GLN A 266 -11.26 -16.15 20.40
N GLY A 267 -10.46 -15.27 21.02
CA GLY A 267 -9.09 -15.56 21.43
C GLY A 267 -8.12 -15.69 20.24
N CYS A 268 -8.37 -14.94 19.17
CA CYS A 268 -7.47 -14.86 18.00
C CYS A 268 -6.29 -13.92 18.33
N ASP A 269 -5.33 -14.43 19.10
CA ASP A 269 -4.18 -13.69 19.63
C ASP A 269 -2.96 -13.67 18.67
N ASN A 270 -3.03 -14.39 17.55
CA ASN A 270 -1.95 -14.54 16.57
C ASN A 270 -1.94 -13.47 15.48
N ILE A 271 -2.82 -12.46 15.55
CA ILE A 271 -2.89 -11.35 14.59
C ILE A 271 -2.12 -10.15 15.14
N THR A 272 -1.26 -9.53 14.33
CA THR A 272 -0.76 -8.16 14.52
C THR A 272 -1.60 -7.21 13.67
N TRP A 273 -2.27 -6.25 14.29
CA TRP A 273 -3.17 -5.30 13.62
C TRP A 273 -2.44 -4.04 13.15
N PHE A 274 -2.59 -3.70 11.87
CA PHE A 274 -2.04 -2.50 11.25
C PHE A 274 -3.14 -1.47 10.95
N TYR A 275 -2.87 -0.20 11.22
CA TYR A 275 -3.68 0.93 10.73
C TYR A 275 -2.98 1.55 9.53
N HIS A 276 -3.65 1.71 8.39
CA HIS A 276 -3.02 2.09 7.13
C HIS A 276 -3.71 3.29 6.48
N PHE A 277 -2.93 4.32 6.13
CA PHE A 277 -3.38 5.54 5.47
C PHE A 277 -2.43 5.93 4.31
N ASP A 278 -2.88 6.72 3.34
CA ASP A 278 -2.01 7.32 2.32
C ASP A 278 -1.39 8.63 2.82
N VAL A 279 -0.15 8.91 2.45
CA VAL A 279 0.53 10.15 2.86
C VAL A 279 -0.21 11.43 2.42
N ASN A 280 -0.98 11.37 1.35
CA ASN A 280 -1.85 12.43 0.87
C ASN A 280 -3.30 12.13 1.24
N ASP A 281 -4.05 13.18 1.56
CA ASP A 281 -5.47 13.05 1.88
C ASP A 281 -6.25 13.31 0.59
N ASP A 282 -7.18 12.42 0.24
CA ASP A 282 -8.11 12.64 -0.86
C ASP A 282 -9.54 12.24 -0.41
N PRO A 283 -10.43 13.22 -0.19
CA PRO A 283 -10.26 14.66 -0.44
C PRO A 283 -9.38 15.35 0.61
N GLU A 284 -8.79 16.49 0.24
CA GLU A 284 -8.05 17.39 1.16
C GLU A 284 -8.99 18.19 2.06
N GLU A 285 -9.73 17.48 2.92
CA GLU A 285 -10.70 18.06 3.86
C GLU A 285 -10.24 17.91 5.31
N TRP A 286 -10.64 18.86 6.18
CA TRP A 286 -10.20 18.87 7.58
C TRP A 286 -10.55 17.58 8.34
N TRP A 287 -11.71 16.99 8.03
CA TRP A 287 -12.21 15.77 8.65
C TRP A 287 -11.51 14.52 8.11
N ASN A 288 -10.88 14.59 6.93
CA ASN A 288 -10.21 13.46 6.31
C ASN A 288 -8.78 13.23 6.85
N ASN A 289 -8.46 13.81 8.01
CA ASN A 289 -7.18 13.61 8.65
C ASN A 289 -7.08 12.17 9.23
N PRO A 290 -6.01 11.41 8.92
CA PRO A 290 -5.79 10.07 9.46
C PRO A 290 -5.92 9.91 10.98
N THR A 291 -5.65 10.96 11.77
CA THR A 291 -5.87 10.90 13.23
C THR A 291 -7.32 10.61 13.60
N PHE A 292 -8.30 11.06 12.79
CA PHE A 292 -9.71 10.83 13.09
C PHE A 292 -10.15 9.39 12.81
N TYR A 293 -9.49 8.69 11.89
CA TYR A 293 -9.82 7.30 11.57
C TYR A 293 -9.16 6.30 12.54
N TYR A 294 -8.19 6.74 13.34
CA TYR A 294 -7.34 5.86 14.14
C TYR A 294 -8.11 5.14 15.26
N PRO A 295 -8.16 3.78 15.28
CA PRO A 295 -8.85 3.02 16.33
C PRO A 295 -8.26 3.19 17.73
N GLY A 296 -7.04 3.71 17.86
CA GLY A 296 -6.37 3.95 19.14
C GLY A 296 -5.33 2.89 19.51
N ASP A 297 -4.43 3.25 20.41
CA ASP A 297 -3.28 2.44 20.79
C ASP A 297 -3.65 1.08 21.42
N ALA A 298 -4.85 0.93 21.98
CA ALA A 298 -5.30 -0.35 22.54
C ALA A 298 -5.70 -1.37 21.45
N TYR A 299 -6.00 -0.91 20.24
CA TYR A 299 -6.49 -1.73 19.13
C TYR A 299 -5.42 -2.02 18.09
N ILE A 300 -4.53 -1.05 17.84
CA ILE A 300 -3.56 -1.12 16.74
C ILE A 300 -2.17 -1.44 17.28
N ASP A 301 -1.50 -2.42 16.67
CA ASP A 301 -0.14 -2.80 17.00
C ASP A 301 0.89 -1.95 16.22
N TRP A 302 0.62 -1.65 14.94
CA TRP A 302 1.52 -0.93 14.03
C TRP A 302 0.79 0.13 13.20
N ILE A 303 1.45 1.24 12.89
CA ILE A 303 0.95 2.26 11.95
C ILE A 303 1.67 2.11 10.61
N GLY A 304 0.91 2.00 9.54
CA GLY A 304 1.34 1.86 8.17
C GLY A 304 1.01 3.07 7.32
N VAL A 305 1.84 3.34 6.32
CA VAL A 305 1.62 4.42 5.34
C VAL A 305 2.00 4.00 3.92
N SER A 306 1.20 4.42 2.95
CA SER A 306 1.54 4.42 1.52
C SER A 306 2.27 5.71 1.14
N ILE A 307 3.43 5.57 0.48
CA ILE A 307 4.16 6.70 -0.13
C ILE A 307 4.64 6.33 -1.52
N TYR A 308 4.15 7.04 -2.54
CA TYR A 308 4.59 6.83 -3.91
C TYR A 308 5.34 8.05 -4.45
N GLY A 309 6.40 7.77 -5.21
CA GLY A 309 6.93 8.74 -6.15
C GLY A 309 6.01 8.90 -7.36
N PRO A 310 6.49 9.54 -8.44
CA PRO A 310 5.78 9.60 -9.71
C PRO A 310 5.20 8.25 -10.16
N PHE A 311 3.91 8.21 -10.51
CA PHE A 311 3.19 7.00 -10.91
C PHE A 311 3.27 6.76 -12.42
N GLN A 312 3.33 7.85 -13.20
CA GLN A 312 3.45 7.84 -14.65
C GLN A 312 4.64 8.67 -15.14
N ARG A 313 5.12 8.32 -16.33
CA ARG A 313 6.17 9.09 -17.00
C ARG A 313 5.68 10.51 -17.30
N GLY A 314 6.38 11.49 -16.74
CA GLY A 314 6.06 12.91 -16.91
C GLY A 314 5.32 13.52 -15.75
N ASP A 315 4.91 12.74 -14.75
CA ASP A 315 4.43 13.26 -13.47
C ASP A 315 5.54 14.07 -12.78
N ASP A 316 5.13 15.03 -11.95
CA ASP A 316 6.04 15.89 -11.21
C ASP A 316 6.95 15.08 -10.29
N TYR A 317 8.25 15.38 -10.33
CA TYR A 317 9.22 14.68 -9.51
C TYR A 317 8.99 14.94 -8.01
N VAL A 318 8.75 13.87 -7.25
CA VAL A 318 8.61 13.95 -5.80
C VAL A 318 9.87 13.44 -5.11
N LYS A 319 10.47 14.26 -4.24
CA LYS A 319 11.70 13.88 -3.52
C LYS A 319 11.40 12.88 -2.41
N PRO A 320 12.18 11.79 -2.28
CA PRO A 320 12.05 10.85 -1.17
C PRO A 320 12.14 11.48 0.22
N GLU A 321 13.03 12.47 0.41
CA GLU A 321 13.18 13.20 1.67
C GLU A 321 11.86 13.87 2.10
N GLU A 322 11.20 14.55 1.17
CA GLU A 322 9.94 15.26 1.45
C GLU A 322 8.81 14.27 1.75
N LEU A 323 8.75 13.14 1.02
CA LEU A 323 7.77 12.07 1.25
C LEU A 323 7.93 11.40 2.61
N ILE A 324 9.13 10.91 2.93
CA ILE A 324 9.38 10.18 4.18
C ILE A 324 9.19 11.12 5.37
N LYS A 325 9.63 12.38 5.28
CA LYS A 325 9.41 13.38 6.32
C LYS A 325 7.92 13.64 6.56
N LYS A 326 7.14 13.85 5.49
CA LYS A 326 5.69 14.08 5.60
C LYS A 326 4.98 12.87 6.22
N ALA A 327 5.30 11.67 5.73
CA ALA A 327 4.74 10.43 6.25
C ALA A 327 5.07 10.22 7.73
N TYR A 328 6.33 10.41 8.12
CA TYR A 328 6.75 10.30 9.51
C TYR A 328 6.02 11.28 10.44
N GLN A 329 5.87 12.53 10.02
CA GLN A 329 5.12 13.54 10.78
C GLN A 329 3.65 13.16 10.95
N LYS A 330 3.00 12.64 9.89
CA LYS A 330 1.62 12.13 9.98
C LYS A 330 1.51 10.96 10.96
N MET A 331 2.42 10.00 10.91
CA MET A 331 2.44 8.87 11.84
C MET A 331 2.66 9.32 13.30
N GLN A 332 3.55 10.30 13.53
CA GLN A 332 3.75 10.88 14.86
C GLN A 332 2.52 11.61 15.40
N ASN A 333 1.75 12.28 14.53
CA ASN A 333 0.50 12.93 14.93
C ASN A 333 -0.58 11.92 15.32
N ILE A 334 -0.57 10.72 14.72
CA ILE A 334 -1.48 9.62 15.08
C ILE A 334 -1.08 9.02 16.44
N SER A 335 0.15 8.55 16.57
CA SER A 335 0.67 8.02 17.84
C SER A 335 2.18 7.94 17.82
N THR A 336 2.83 8.42 18.89
CA THR A 336 4.29 8.31 19.07
C THR A 336 4.73 7.03 19.78
N SER A 337 3.78 6.25 20.30
CA SER A 337 4.06 5.01 21.05
C SER A 337 4.25 3.79 20.13
N LYS A 338 3.78 3.87 18.88
CA LYS A 338 3.70 2.76 17.94
C LYS A 338 4.92 2.64 17.04
N PRO A 339 5.28 1.41 16.62
CA PRO A 339 6.18 1.20 15.49
C PRO A 339 5.50 1.57 14.17
N TYR A 340 6.30 2.06 13.22
CA TYR A 340 5.85 2.50 11.91
C TYR A 340 6.35 1.59 10.79
N ALA A 341 5.55 1.50 9.72
CA ALA A 341 5.87 0.79 8.49
C ALA A 341 5.51 1.64 7.27
N ILE A 342 6.38 1.66 6.27
CA ILE A 342 6.00 2.10 4.92
C ILE A 342 5.49 0.86 4.20
N LEU A 343 4.16 0.68 4.17
CA LEU A 343 3.51 -0.55 3.70
C LEU A 343 3.43 -0.62 2.19
N GLU A 344 3.39 0.52 1.53
CA GLU A 344 3.50 0.61 0.09
C GLU A 344 4.43 1.74 -0.30
N PHE A 345 5.38 1.42 -1.18
CA PHE A 345 6.13 2.44 -1.89
C PHE A 345 6.61 1.94 -3.24
N GLY A 346 6.74 2.89 -4.16
CA GLY A 346 7.20 2.65 -5.51
C GLY A 346 7.40 3.96 -6.27
N VAL A 347 8.02 3.84 -7.43
CA VAL A 347 8.14 4.94 -8.39
C VAL A 347 8.26 4.35 -9.79
N THR A 348 7.66 5.02 -10.77
CA THR A 348 7.78 4.67 -12.18
C THR A 348 9.20 4.90 -12.72
N GLU A 349 9.44 4.56 -13.98
CA GLU A 349 10.67 4.97 -14.68
C GLU A 349 10.54 6.42 -15.14
N LEU A 350 11.44 7.29 -14.66
CA LEU A 350 11.47 8.74 -14.93
C LEU A 350 12.25 9.10 -16.20
#